data_AF-A0A179D198-F1
#
_entry.id   AF-A0A179D198-F1
#
_cell.length_a   1.000
_cell.length_b   1.000
_cell.length_c   1.000
_cell.angle_alpha   90.00
_cell.angle_beta   90.00
_cell.angle_gamma   90.00
#
_symmetry.space_group_name_H-M   'P 1'
#
loop_
_entity.id
_entity.type
_entity.pdbx_description
1 polymer ?
#
loop_
_entity_poly.entity_id
_entity_poly.type
_entity_poly.pdbx_seq_one_letter_code
_entity_poly.pdbx_strand_id
1 'polypeptide(L)'
;MEKLVELGLKPAIKVKETFRQKVKHPLRKDSRIFWEKWGRNRYLIESLFGTVKLKIGSHFRVRKEEIAQKRGLAAFVLYNMYLLATLLYISLLLKNYFRTLSYNGLTGTRNMISIYYKFE
;
A
#
# COMPACT_ATOMS: atom_id res chain seq x y z
N MET A 1 21.06 22.55 2.83
CA MET A 1 21.25 21.40 1.91
C MET A 1 22.73 21.06 1.79
N GLU A 2 23.60 22.04 1.58
CA GLU A 2 25.06 21.85 1.45
C GLU A 2 25.65 20.99 2.57
N LYS A 3 25.44 21.37 3.84
CA LYS A 3 25.87 20.57 5.00
C LYS A 3 25.39 19.11 5.00
N LEU A 4 24.22 18.82 4.43
CA LEU A 4 23.69 17.45 4.35
C LEU A 4 24.32 16.69 3.19
N VAL A 5 24.60 17.37 2.09
CA VAL A 5 25.33 16.81 0.94
C VAL A 5 26.78 16.51 1.33
N GLU A 6 27.41 17.37 2.13
CA GLU A 6 28.74 17.15 2.72
C GLU A 6 28.79 15.89 3.60
N LEU A 7 27.68 15.54 4.26
CA LEU A 7 27.52 14.30 5.02
C LEU A 7 27.22 13.08 4.14
N GLY A 8 27.26 13.22 2.80
CA GLY A 8 26.98 12.14 1.84
C GLY A 8 25.50 11.88 1.58
N LEU A 9 24.58 12.70 2.12
CA LEU A 9 23.15 12.52 1.91
C LEU A 9 22.73 13.12 0.57
N LYS A 10 22.08 12.30 -0.26
CA LYS A 10 21.54 12.74 -1.55
C LYS A 10 20.27 13.58 -1.30
N PRO A 11 20.23 14.85 -1.72
CA PRO A 11 19.04 15.66 -1.55
C PRO A 11 17.93 15.10 -2.43
N ALA A 12 16.75 14.86 -1.88
CA ALA A 12 15.58 14.39 -2.63
C ALA A 12 14.35 15.15 -2.14
N ILE A 13 14.38 16.47 -2.32
CA ILE A 13 13.28 17.38 -2.00
C ILE A 13 12.58 17.74 -3.30
N LYS A 14 11.24 17.74 -3.29
CA LYS A 14 10.42 18.18 -4.43
C LYS A 14 10.75 19.63 -4.76
N VAL A 15 11.34 19.84 -5.93
CA VAL A 15 11.57 21.19 -6.47
C VAL A 15 10.47 21.49 -7.47
N LYS A 16 9.74 22.60 -7.27
CA LYS A 16 8.73 23.07 -8.21
C LYS A 16 9.43 23.87 -9.31
N GLU A 17 9.17 23.49 -10.56
CA GLU A 17 9.54 24.27 -11.73
C GLU A 17 8.29 24.72 -12.45
N THR A 18 8.35 25.93 -12.99
CA THR A 18 7.28 26.50 -13.82
C THR A 18 7.88 26.78 -15.20
N PHE A 19 7.06 26.77 -16.26
CA PHE A 19 7.52 27.07 -17.62
C PHE A 19 8.39 28.35 -17.70
N ARG A 20 8.07 29.37 -16.88
CA ARG A 20 8.80 30.65 -16.82
C ARG A 20 10.05 30.63 -15.93
N GLN A 21 10.15 29.69 -14.99
CA GLN A 21 11.22 29.66 -13.99
C GLN A 21 11.83 28.26 -13.91
N LYS A 22 12.94 28.09 -14.62
CA LYS A 22 13.80 26.90 -14.53
C LYS A 22 14.71 27.01 -13.32
N VAL A 23 15.03 25.87 -12.69
CA VAL A 23 15.98 25.81 -11.58
C VAL A 23 17.39 26.06 -12.09
N LYS A 24 18.02 27.14 -11.59
CA LYS A 24 19.40 27.49 -11.94
C LYS A 24 20.42 26.80 -11.04
N HIS A 25 20.11 26.66 -9.75
CA HIS A 25 21.05 26.16 -8.75
C HIS A 25 21.37 24.67 -8.92
N PRO A 26 22.65 24.25 -8.95
CA PRO A 26 23.06 22.86 -9.22
C PRO A 26 22.45 21.86 -8.21
N LEU A 27 22.59 22.11 -6.90
CA LEU A 27 22.01 21.24 -5.86
C LEU A 27 20.49 21.05 -5.98
N ARG A 28 19.75 22.07 -6.46
CA ARG A 28 18.31 21.95 -6.66
C ARG A 28 17.98 21.12 -7.91
N LYS A 29 18.82 21.15 -8.94
CA LYS A 29 18.70 20.24 -10.10
C LYS A 29 18.92 18.80 -9.67
N ASP A 30 19.97 18.54 -8.89
CA ASP A 30 20.26 17.20 -8.36
C ASP A 30 19.10 16.70 -7.48
N SER A 31 18.59 17.58 -6.61
CA SER A 31 17.42 17.27 -5.78
C SER A 31 16.19 16.90 -6.59
N ARG A 32 15.97 17.53 -7.75
CA ARG A 32 14.86 17.20 -8.65
C ARG A 32 15.03 15.80 -9.25
N ILE A 33 16.22 15.46 -9.73
CA ILE A 33 16.53 14.15 -10.31
C ILE A 33 16.31 13.04 -9.26
N PHE A 34 16.82 13.24 -8.05
CA PHE A 34 16.59 12.27 -6.97
C PHE A 34 15.14 12.24 -6.52
N TRP A 35 14.42 13.37 -6.54
CA TRP A 35 12.99 13.38 -6.27
C TRP A 35 12.19 12.58 -7.30
N GLU A 36 12.51 12.66 -8.58
CA GLU A 36 11.86 11.85 -9.62
C GLU A 36 12.09 10.35 -9.39
N LYS A 37 13.30 9.98 -8.95
CA LYS A 37 13.64 8.57 -8.65
C LYS A 37 12.95 8.04 -7.39
N TRP A 38 12.92 8.82 -6.31
CA TRP A 38 12.53 8.32 -4.97
C TRP A 38 11.20 8.87 -4.46
N GLY A 39 10.69 9.95 -5.04
CA GLY A 39 9.50 10.66 -4.57
C GLY A 39 8.25 9.79 -4.56
N ARG A 40 8.10 8.87 -5.53
CA ARG A 40 6.99 7.91 -5.54
C ARG A 40 7.02 6.98 -4.34
N ASN A 41 8.19 6.43 -4.01
CA ASN A 41 8.34 5.52 -2.87
C ASN A 41 8.08 6.24 -1.55
N ARG A 42 8.50 7.51 -1.45
CA ARG A 42 8.18 8.35 -0.29
C ARG A 42 6.66 8.51 -0.11
N TYR A 43 5.92 8.78 -1.19
CA TYR A 43 4.46 8.90 -1.10
C TYR A 43 3.78 7.59 -0.69
N LEU A 44 4.30 6.43 -1.09
CA LEU A 44 3.78 5.14 -0.63
C LEU A 44 3.93 4.99 0.88
N ILE A 45 5.10 5.34 1.42
CA ILE A 45 5.38 5.30 2.86
C ILE A 45 4.52 6.31 3.62
N GLU A 46 4.44 7.55 3.14
CA GLU A 46 3.60 8.61 3.73
C GLU A 46 2.12 8.20 3.72
N SER A 47 1.63 7.62 2.62
CA SER A 47 0.27 7.11 2.51
C SER A 47 0.02 5.97 3.49
N LEU A 48 0.94 5.01 3.63
CA LEU A 48 0.82 3.91 4.59
C LEU A 48 0.63 4.47 6.01
N PHE A 49 1.51 5.38 6.44
CA PHE A 49 1.39 6.00 7.76
C PHE A 49 0.11 6.83 7.89
N GLY A 50 -0.31 7.54 6.84
CA GLY A 50 -1.58 8.25 6.81
C GLY A 50 -2.77 7.32 7.03
N THR A 51 -2.80 6.18 6.34
CA THR A 51 -3.87 5.18 6.47
C THR A 51 -3.89 4.56 7.86
N VAL A 52 -2.73 4.19 8.41
CA VAL A 52 -2.63 3.65 9.78
C VAL A 52 -3.17 4.67 10.79
N LYS A 53 -2.77 5.94 10.67
CA LYS A 53 -3.24 7.02 11.54
C LYS A 53 -4.74 7.26 11.43
N LEU A 54 -5.31 7.18 10.23
CA LEU A 54 -6.76 7.35 10.03
C LEU A 54 -7.56 6.21 10.67
N LYS A 55 -7.07 4.96 10.60
CA LYS A 55 -7.78 3.80 11.15
C LYS A 55 -7.65 3.66 12.67
N ILE A 56 -6.48 3.94 13.23
CA ILE A 56 -6.18 3.64 14.65
C ILE A 56 -6.14 4.91 15.49
N GLY A 57 -5.69 6.03 14.93
CA GLY A 57 -5.56 7.31 15.61
C GLY A 57 -4.27 8.03 15.24
N SER A 58 -4.38 9.35 15.08
CA SER A 58 -3.25 10.23 14.73
C SER A 58 -2.40 10.64 15.93
N HIS A 59 -3.01 10.74 17.12
CA HIS A 59 -2.37 11.22 18.34
C HIS A 59 -2.61 10.27 19.51
N PHE A 60 -1.51 9.77 20.10
CA PHE A 60 -1.57 9.03 21.36
C PHE A 60 -1.45 10.02 22.53
N ARG A 61 -2.55 10.27 23.24
CA ARG A 61 -2.54 11.12 24.44
C ARG A 61 -1.85 10.40 25.60
N VAL A 62 -0.52 10.51 25.66
CA VAL A 62 0.30 9.91 26.72
C VAL A 62 1.35 10.91 27.20
N ARG A 63 1.62 10.92 28.50
CA ARG A 63 2.57 11.87 29.12
C ARG A 63 4.05 11.52 28.88
N LYS A 64 4.37 10.23 28.69
CA LYS A 64 5.75 9.74 28.49
C LYS A 64 5.98 9.38 27.03
N GLU A 65 7.11 9.84 26.49
CA GLU A 65 7.49 9.60 25.09
C GLU A 65 7.66 8.10 24.77
N GLU A 66 8.36 7.36 25.63
CA GLU A 66 8.57 5.92 25.44
C GLU A 66 7.26 5.14 25.27
N ILE A 67 6.23 5.52 26.01
CA ILE A 67 4.92 4.87 25.92
C ILE A 67 4.23 5.26 24.61
N ALA A 68 4.38 6.51 24.15
CA ALA A 68 3.87 6.94 22.85
C ALA A 68 4.54 6.17 21.71
N GLN A 69 5.86 5.97 21.76
CA GLN A 69 6.60 5.16 20.79
C GLN A 69 6.13 3.71 20.76
N LYS A 70 6.02 3.07 21.94
CA LYS A 70 5.48 1.70 22.07
C LYS A 70 4.06 1.57 21.53
N ARG A 71 3.19 2.56 21.80
CA ARG A 71 1.82 2.59 21.23
C ARG A 71 1.82 2.75 19.72
N GLY A 72 2.72 3.56 19.16
CA GLY A 72 2.86 3.69 17.71
C GLY A 72 3.25 2.38 17.03
N LEU A 73 4.21 1.64 17.61
CA LEU A 73 4.59 0.32 17.12
C LEU A 73 3.43 -0.69 17.26
N ALA A 74 2.75 -0.71 18.41
CA ALA A 74 1.60 -1.57 18.63
C ALA A 74 0.47 -1.29 17.62
N ALA A 75 0.18 -0.03 17.33
CA ALA A 75 -0.77 0.37 16.30
C ALA A 75 -0.38 -0.17 14.92
N PHE A 76 0.89 -0.07 14.55
CA PHE A 76 1.37 -0.61 13.28
C PHE A 76 1.23 -2.14 13.20
N VAL A 77 1.56 -2.86 14.27
CA VAL A 77 1.38 -4.32 14.36
C VAL A 77 -0.10 -4.69 14.23
N LEU A 78 -0.99 -4.00 14.96
CA LEU A 78 -2.43 -4.24 14.89
C LEU A 78 -2.99 -4.00 13.48
N TYR A 79 -2.52 -2.95 12.80
CA TYR A 79 -2.92 -2.70 11.41
C TYR A 79 -2.49 -3.83 10.47
N ASN A 80 -1.27 -4.35 10.63
CA ASN A 80 -0.79 -5.48 9.83
C ASN A 80 -1.59 -6.76 10.11
N MET A 81 -1.93 -7.03 11.37
CA MET A 81 -2.79 -8.17 11.74
C MET A 81 -4.18 -8.04 11.13
N TYR A 82 -4.76 -6.84 11.13
CA TYR A 82 -6.03 -6.55 10.49
C TYR A 82 -5.99 -6.77 8.96
N LEU A 83 -4.93 -6.30 8.30
CA LEU A 83 -4.74 -6.54 6.86
C LEU A 83 -4.61 -8.03 6.55
N LEU A 84 -3.84 -8.77 7.34
CA LEU A 84 -3.67 -10.21 7.18
C LEU A 84 -5.01 -10.95 7.32
N ALA A 85 -5.77 -10.65 8.37
CA ALA A 85 -7.10 -11.24 8.57
C ALA A 85 -8.05 -10.93 7.40
N THR A 86 -8.01 -9.70 6.89
CA THR A 86 -8.82 -9.28 5.73
C THR A 86 -8.44 -10.04 4.47
N LEU A 87 -7.14 -10.22 4.21
CA LEU A 87 -6.64 -10.98 3.06
C LEU A 87 -7.04 -12.46 3.14
N LEU A 88 -6.90 -13.08 4.32
CA LEU A 88 -7.33 -14.46 4.54
C LEU A 88 -8.84 -14.60 4.31
N TYR A 89 -9.65 -13.69 4.85
CA TYR A 89 -11.10 -13.70 4.64
C TYR A 89 -11.47 -13.59 3.16
N ILE A 90 -10.88 -12.65 2.42
CA ILE A 90 -11.13 -12.48 0.98
C ILE A 90 -10.71 -13.73 0.20
N SER A 91 -9.55 -14.32 0.53
CA SER A 91 -9.09 -15.55 -0.14
C SER A 91 -10.05 -16.71 0.07
N LEU A 92 -10.66 -16.83 1.26
CA LEU A 92 -11.68 -17.84 1.55
C LEU A 92 -12.95 -17.59 0.73
N LEU A 93 -13.41 -16.33 0.64
CA LEU A 93 -14.56 -15.96 -0.18
C LEU A 93 -14.32 -16.30 -1.66
N LEU A 94 -13.16 -15.95 -2.19
CA LEU A 94 -12.79 -16.26 -3.57
C LEU A 94 -12.75 -17.76 -3.81
N LYS A 95 -12.13 -18.53 -2.90
CA LYS A 95 -12.09 -20.00 -2.99
C LYS A 95 -13.50 -20.60 -3.03
N ASN A 96 -14.40 -20.11 -2.18
CA ASN A 96 -15.79 -20.56 -2.16
C ASN A 96 -16.53 -20.17 -3.44
N TYR A 97 -16.32 -18.96 -3.95
CA TYR A 97 -16.89 -18.51 -5.20
C TYR A 97 -16.47 -19.40 -6.39
N PHE A 98 -15.17 -19.66 -6.54
CA PHE A 98 -14.66 -20.53 -7.61
C PHE A 98 -15.13 -21.98 -7.46
N ARG A 99 -15.23 -22.48 -6.23
CA ARG A 99 -15.81 -23.81 -5.96
C ARG A 99 -17.25 -23.89 -6.47
N THR A 100 -18.10 -22.93 -6.11
CA THR A 100 -19.50 -22.89 -6.57
C THR A 100 -19.60 -22.81 -8.09
N LEU A 101 -18.76 -21.99 -8.73
CA LEU A 101 -18.72 -21.89 -10.19
C LEU A 101 -18.35 -23.23 -10.85
N SER A 102 -17.34 -23.93 -10.31
CA SER A 102 -16.92 -25.25 -10.80
C SER A 102 -18.01 -26.32 -10.62
N TYR A 103 -18.69 -26.36 -9.47
CA TYR A 103 -19.82 -27.27 -9.25
C TYR A 103 -20.97 -27.03 -10.23
N ASN A 104 -21.34 -25.76 -10.47
CA ASN A 104 -22.41 -25.41 -11.41
C ASN A 104 -22.06 -25.75 -12.87
N GLY A 105 -20.79 -25.64 -13.26
CA GLY A 105 -20.32 -26.09 -14.58
C GLY A 105 -20.38 -27.61 -14.76
N LEU A 106 -20.09 -28.38 -13.71
CA LEU A 106 -20.14 -29.85 -13.73
C LEU A 106 -21.57 -30.39 -13.69
N THR A 107 -22.49 -29.74 -12.97
CA THR A 107 -23.92 -30.12 -12.97
C THR A 107 -24.60 -29.78 -14.30
N GLY A 108 -24.26 -28.63 -14.91
CA GLY A 108 -24.74 -28.27 -16.23
C GLY A 108 -24.34 -29.27 -17.31
N THR A 109 -23.09 -29.72 -17.31
CA THR A 109 -22.59 -30.73 -18.26
C THR A 109 -23.19 -32.11 -18.02
N ARG A 110 -23.34 -32.54 -16.76
CA ARG A 110 -24.04 -33.81 -16.43
C ARG A 110 -25.49 -33.83 -16.86
N ASN A 111 -26.23 -32.73 -16.65
CA ASN A 111 -27.63 -32.63 -17.09
C ASN A 111 -27.75 -32.66 -18.61
N MET A 112 -26.84 -32.00 -19.33
CA MET A 112 -26.83 -32.04 -20.79
C MET A 112 -26.55 -33.45 -21.32
N ILE A 113 -25.52 -34.14 -20.80
CA ILE A 113 -25.21 -35.53 -21.17
C ILE A 113 -26.38 -36.47 -20.85
N SER A 114 -27.02 -36.30 -19.69
CA SER A 114 -28.20 -37.09 -19.32
C SER A 114 -29.41 -36.86 -20.23
N ILE A 115 -29.57 -35.67 -20.82
CA ILE A 115 -30.62 -35.42 -21.81
C ILE A 115 -30.28 -36.15 -23.10
N TYR A 116 -29.03 -36.07 -23.58
CA TYR A 116 -28.62 -36.74 -24.82
C TYR A 116 -28.82 -38.27 -24.78
N TYR A 117 -28.46 -38.94 -23.68
CA TYR A 117 -28.65 -40.40 -23.53
C TYR A 117 -30.09 -40.84 -23.27
N LYS A 118 -31.04 -39.92 -23.08
CA LYS A 118 -32.46 -40.24 -22.85
C LYS A 118 -33.29 -40.19 -24.14
N PHE A 119 -32.67 -39.79 -25.25
CA PHE A 119 -33.28 -39.68 -26.58
C PHE A 119 -32.71 -40.70 -27.59
N GLU A 120 -31.81 -41.59 -27.16
CA GLU A 120 -31.44 -42.84 -27.86
C GLU A 120 -32.23 -44.02 -27.24
#